data_AF-A0A7V5K7A1-F1
#
_entry.id   AF-A0A7V5K7A1-F1
#
_cell.length_a   1.000
_cell.length_b   1.000
_cell.length_c   1.000
_cell.angle_alpha   90.00
_cell.angle_beta   90.00
_cell.angle_gamma   90.00
#
_symmetry.space_group_name_H-M   'P 1'
#
loop_
_entity.id
_entity.type
_entity.pdbx_description
1 polymer ?
#
loop_
_entity_poly.entity_id
_entity_poly.type
_entity_poly.pdbx_seq_one_letter_code
_entity_poly.pdbx_strand_id
1 'polypeptide(L)'
;MVKVGIVGATGYTGAELVRILSAHPGVELSVLTSESYGGLAYSKVYPALARRVEAKCQPLDPDKVAEAAEVIFTALPHSKSMECVP
;
A
#
# COMPACT_ATOMS: atom_id res chain seq x y z
N MET A 1 8.29 -13.34 -7.79
CA MET A 1 7.95 -11.92 -7.60
C MET A 1 7.58 -11.78 -6.14
N VAL A 2 8.23 -10.88 -5.38
CA VAL A 2 7.97 -10.70 -3.95
C VAL A 2 6.70 -9.89 -3.77
N LYS A 3 5.75 -10.40 -3.00
CA LYS A 3 4.50 -9.70 -2.68
C LYS A 3 4.74 -8.65 -1.62
N VAL A 4 4.49 -7.39 -1.97
CA VAL A 4 4.72 -6.25 -1.10
C VAL A 4 3.40 -5.57 -0.75
N GLY A 5 3.20 -5.40 0.55
CA GLY A 5 2.14 -4.58 1.13
C GLY A 5 2.62 -3.19 1.51
N ILE A 6 1.79 -2.18 1.29
CA ILE A 6 2.07 -0.80 1.74
C ILE A 6 0.91 -0.35 2.63
N VAL A 7 1.21 -0.17 3.91
CA VAL A 7 0.30 0.41 4.89
C VAL A 7 0.44 1.93 4.89
N GLY A 8 -0.66 2.67 4.74
CA GLY A 8 -0.60 4.12 4.53
C GLY A 8 -0.18 4.51 3.12
N ALA A 9 -0.63 3.75 2.11
CA ALA A 9 -0.23 3.88 0.71
C ALA A 9 -0.59 5.24 0.08
N THR A 10 -1.49 6.01 0.69
CA THR A 10 -1.96 7.31 0.20
C THR A 10 -1.27 8.51 0.87
N GLY A 11 -0.38 8.28 1.85
CA GLY A 11 0.55 9.31 2.30
C GLY A 11 1.65 9.54 1.25
N TYR A 12 2.34 10.68 1.29
CA TYR A 12 3.35 11.02 0.28
C TYR A 12 4.49 9.98 0.17
N THR A 13 4.97 9.47 1.30
CA THR A 13 5.95 8.38 1.34
C THR A 13 5.38 7.07 0.80
N GLY A 14 4.14 6.73 1.17
CA GLY A 14 3.44 5.58 0.62
C GLY A 14 3.26 5.66 -0.89
N ALA A 15 2.93 6.84 -1.41
CA ALA A 15 2.76 7.07 -2.84
C ALA A 15 4.06 6.95 -3.63
N GLU A 16 5.17 7.42 -3.07
CA GLU A 16 6.49 7.22 -3.68
C GLU A 16 6.90 5.74 -3.66
N LEU A 17 6.61 5.01 -2.57
CA LEU A 17 6.81 3.55 -2.54
C LEU A 17 5.99 2.86 -3.63
N VAL A 18 4.71 3.20 -3.78
CA VAL A 18 3.86 2.66 -4.85
C VAL A 18 4.44 2.99 -6.23
N ARG A 19 4.85 4.24 -6.47
CA ARG A 19 5.43 4.68 -7.74
C ARG A 19 6.72 3.94 -8.09
N ILE A 20 7.62 3.75 -7.12
CA ILE A 20 8.89 3.05 -7.32
C ILE A 20 8.65 1.56 -7.53
N LEU A 21 7.90 0.93 -6.64
CA LEU A 21 7.72 -0.53 -6.62
C LEU A 21 6.81 -1.03 -7.75
N SER A 22 5.84 -0.23 -8.22
CA SER A 22 5.04 -0.57 -9.41
C SER A 22 5.86 -0.70 -10.70
N ALA A 23 7.10 -0.19 -10.72
CA ALA A 23 8.03 -0.35 -11.85
C ALA A 23 9.14 -1.38 -11.58
N HIS A 24 9.15 -2.04 -10.41
CA HIS A 24 10.23 -2.93 -10.02
C HIS A 24 9.97 -4.36 -10.51
N PRO A 25 10.84 -4.97 -11.34
CA PRO A 25 10.57 -6.24 -12.02
C PRO A 25 10.45 -7.45 -11.09
N GLY A 26 10.99 -7.34 -9.86
CA GLY A 26 10.92 -8.39 -8.85
C GLY A 26 9.76 -8.26 -7.86
N VAL A 27 8.90 -7.24 -7.97
CA VAL A 27 7.90 -6.90 -6.94
C VAL A 27 6.49 -6.91 -7.51
N GLU A 28 5.56 -7.42 -6.71
CA GLU A 28 4.13 -7.34 -6.92
C GLU A 28 3.51 -6.52 -5.78
N LEU A 29 2.80 -5.43 -6.09
CA LEU A 29 2.04 -4.69 -5.08
C LEU A 29 0.75 -5.47 -4.79
N SER A 30 0.75 -6.25 -3.70
CA SER A 30 -0.35 -7.15 -3.38
C SER A 30 -1.43 -6.51 -2.52
N VAL A 31 -1.07 -5.52 -1.68
CA VAL A 31 -2.02 -4.84 -0.81
C VAL A 31 -1.63 -3.38 -0.57
N LEU A 32 -2.59 -2.47 -0.75
CA LEU A 32 -2.43 -1.03 -0.48
C LEU A 32 -3.50 -0.61 0.52
N THR A 33 -3.10 -0.14 1.70
CA THR A 33 -4.06 0.34 2.70
C THR A 33 -4.15 1.86 2.76
N SER A 34 -5.34 2.36 3.10
CA SER A 34 -5.59 3.77 3.35
C SER A 34 -6.80 3.94 4.26
N GLU A 35 -6.64 4.69 5.34
CA GLU A 35 -7.75 5.08 6.23
C GLU A 35 -8.78 5.96 5.51
N SER A 36 -8.33 6.98 4.78
CA SER A 36 -9.22 7.99 4.18
C SER A 36 -9.87 7.56 2.86
N TYR A 37 -9.39 6.50 2.21
CA TYR A 37 -9.75 6.15 0.82
C TYR A 37 -10.08 4.66 0.65
N GLY A 38 -10.39 3.94 1.73
CA GLY A 38 -10.76 2.53 1.67
C GLY A 38 -11.89 2.24 0.67
N GLY A 39 -11.72 1.19 -0.14
CA GLY A 39 -12.66 0.77 -1.18
C GLY A 39 -12.48 1.46 -2.53
N LEU A 40 -11.73 2.58 -2.60
CA LEU A 40 -11.51 3.31 -3.85
C LEU A 40 -10.33 2.74 -4.64
N ALA A 41 -10.40 2.81 -5.97
CA ALA A 41 -9.24 2.53 -6.81
C ALA A 41 -8.10 3.50 -6.48
N TYR A 42 -6.87 3.01 -6.39
CA TYR A 42 -5.71 3.84 -6.04
C TYR A 42 -5.51 5.01 -7.01
N SER A 43 -5.82 4.79 -8.29
CA SER A 43 -5.80 5.80 -9.35
C SER A 43 -6.80 6.94 -9.17
N LYS A 44 -7.81 6.81 -8.29
CA LYS A 44 -8.69 7.93 -7.91
C LYS A 44 -7.99 8.92 -6.97
N VAL A 45 -7.01 8.46 -6.19
CA VAL A 45 -6.19 9.30 -5.32
C VAL A 45 -4.98 9.84 -6.08
N TYR A 46 -4.31 8.97 -6.85
CA TYR A 46 -3.15 9.32 -7.69
C TYR A 46 -3.39 9.00 -9.17
N PRO A 47 -4.05 9.91 -9.93
CA PRO A 47 -4.34 9.70 -11.36
C PRO A 47 -3.10 9.45 -12.22
N ALA A 48 -1.94 10.00 -11.85
CA ALA A 48 -0.67 9.80 -12.55
C ALA A 48 -0.21 8.34 -12.57
N LEU A 49 -0.72 7.50 -11.67
CA LEU A 49 -0.41 6.07 -11.58
C LEU A 49 -1.51 5.19 -12.19
N ALA A 50 -2.50 5.79 -12.85
CA ALA A 50 -3.50 5.04 -13.62
C ALA A 50 -2.82 4.15 -14.68
N ARG A 51 -3.40 2.97 -14.92
CA ARG A 51 -2.88 1.93 -15.83
C ARG A 51 -1.55 1.29 -15.43
N ARG A 52 -0.90 1.78 -14.36
CA ARG A 52 0.25 1.14 -13.72
C ARG A 52 -0.14 0.43 -12.44
N VAL A 53 -1.09 1.01 -11.70
CA VAL A 53 -1.60 0.46 -10.44
C VAL A 53 -3.12 0.38 -10.52
N GLU A 54 -3.65 -0.84 -10.61
CA GLU A 54 -5.09 -1.12 -10.68
C GLU A 54 -5.68 -1.53 -9.32
N ALA A 55 -4.82 -1.66 -8.29
CA ALA A 55 -5.23 -2.02 -6.94
C ALA A 55 -6.20 -0.99 -6.34
N LYS A 56 -7.09 -1.48 -5.48
CA LYS A 56 -7.92 -0.64 -4.61
C LYS A 56 -7.22 -0.42 -3.28
N CYS A 57 -7.40 0.77 -2.74
CA CYS A 57 -7.13 1.03 -1.34
C CYS A 57 -8.08 0.21 -0.49
N GLN A 58 -7.59 -0.35 0.60
CA GLN A 58 -8.41 -1.04 1.61
C GLN A 58 -8.17 -0.44 3.00
N PRO A 59 -9.14 -0.51 3.92
CA PRO A 59 -8.89 -0.22 5.32
C PRO A 59 -7.77 -1.12 5.88
N LEU A 60 -7.06 -0.65 6.90
CA LEU A 60 -6.02 -1.46 7.53
C LEU A 60 -6.66 -2.61 8.33
N ASP A 61 -6.27 -3.83 7.96
CA ASP A 61 -6.60 -5.08 8.65
C ASP A 61 -5.29 -5.88 8.73
N PRO A 62 -4.61 -5.92 9.89
CA PRO A 62 -3.27 -6.51 10.01
C PRO A 62 -3.20 -7.97 9.56
N ASP A 63 -4.22 -8.77 9.88
CA ASP A 63 -4.26 -10.19 9.53
C ASP A 63 -4.35 -10.36 8.01
N LYS A 64 -5.26 -9.62 7.36
CA LYS A 64 -5.37 -9.66 5.88
C LYS A 64 -4.13 -9.12 5.19
N VAL A 65 -3.47 -8.11 5.75
CA VAL A 65 -2.23 -7.56 5.19
C VAL A 65 -1.10 -8.59 5.30
N ALA A 66 -0.99 -9.28 6.44
CA ALA A 66 0.00 -10.34 6.65
C ALA A 66 -0.23 -11.56 5.75
N GLU A 67 -1.49 -11.93 5.48
CA GLU A 67 -1.82 -12.99 4.53
C GLU A 67 -1.51 -12.61 3.08
N ALA A 68 -1.62 -11.34 2.73
CA ALA A 68 -1.50 -10.86 1.35
C ALA A 68 -0.07 -10.51 0.93
N ALA A 69 0.88 -10.34 1.86
CA ALA A 69 2.22 -9.83 1.56
C ALA A 69 3.34 -10.57 2.31
N GLU A 70 4.48 -10.72 1.64
CA GLU A 70 5.72 -11.27 2.23
C GLU A 70 6.56 -10.18 2.90
N VAL A 71 6.47 -8.95 2.39
CA VAL A 71 7.14 -7.76 2.93
C VAL A 71 6.13 -6.63 3.06
N ILE A 72 6.12 -5.96 4.20
CA ILE A 72 5.19 -4.86 4.47
C ILE A 72 5.97 -3.59 4.79
N PHE A 73 5.70 -2.51 4.04
CA PHE A 73 6.14 -1.16 4.39
C PHE A 73 5.06 -0.43 5.18
N THR A 74 5.40 0.15 6.33
CA THR A 74 4.50 1.00 7.11
C THR A 74 4.84 2.48 6.90
N ALA A 75 4.07 3.15 6.05
CA ALA A 75 4.20 4.58 5.74
C ALA A 75 3.19 5.39 6.56
N LEU A 76 3.20 5.18 7.87
CA LEU A 76 2.26 5.78 8.81
C LEU A 76 2.89 6.98 9.56
N PRO A 77 2.06 7.86 10.15
CA PRO A 77 2.54 8.88 11.08
C PRO A 77 3.34 8.29 12.24
N HIS A 78 4.03 9.17 12.97
CA HIS A 78 4.74 8.80 14.19
C HIS A 78 3.84 7.95 15.11
N SER A 79 4.47 6.94 15.73
CA SER A 79 3.88 5.93 16.62
C SER A 79 2.79 5.02 16.07
N LYS A 80 2.13 5.35 14.95
CA LYS A 80 1.01 4.55 14.43
C LYS A 80 1.38 3.14 13.97
N SER A 81 2.60 2.95 13.46
CA SER A 81 3.07 1.60 13.13
C SER A 81 3.16 0.68 14.34
N MET A 82 3.42 1.20 15.54
CA MET A 82 3.52 0.38 16.76
C MET A 82 2.17 -0.18 17.21
N GLU A 83 1.05 0.38 16.73
CA GLU A 83 -0.30 -0.10 17.08
C GLU A 83 -0.74 -1.29 16.20
N CYS A 84 -0.13 -1.47 15.02
CA CYS A 84 -0.58 -2.45 14.03
C CYS A 84 0.48 -3.46 13.60
N VAL A 85 1.74 -3.27 14.03
CA VAL A 85 2.81 -4.25 13.83
C VAL A 85 2.91 -5.08 15.11
N PRO A 86 2.73 -6.41 15.04
CA PRO A 86 2.78 -7.30 16.20
C PRO A 86 4.15 -7.37 16.87
#